data_AF-A0A8T4JLM2-F1
#
_entry.id   AF-A0A8T4JLM2-F1
#
_cell.length_a   1.000
_cell.length_b   1.000
_cell.length_c   1.000
_cell.angle_alpha   90.00
_cell.angle_beta   90.00
_cell.angle_gamma   90.00
#
_symmetry.space_group_name_H-M   'P 1'
#
loop_
_entity.id
_entity.type
_entity.pdbx_description
1 polymer ?
#
loop_
_entity_poly.entity_id
_entity_poly.type
_entity_poly.pdbx_seq_one_letter_code
_entity_poly.pdbx_strand_id
1 'polypeptide(L)'
;MYKKILFFFIFTILSLTYVYATQLGISPGNLDFKGKINERICKDFNIQSDYNGNLIGDLTWLKGGKRENIKKIEYYTLYSNEIGIRDDFIKDITFKKNSLKKEICLSFSEPGKYNGALVYKTQDSYAGVGLWINAEINKEGKKNSGLEKITGLSLLGIGSNGNKNNLIYFVFSLTLIFLTILLTLVFVRKVKV
;
A
#
# COMPACT_ATOMS: atom_id res chain seq x y z
N MET A 1 35.15 -32.45 0.88
CA MET A 1 33.84 -32.94 1.36
C MET A 1 33.10 -31.89 2.20
N TYR A 2 33.74 -31.30 3.21
CA TYR A 2 33.14 -30.28 4.09
C TYR A 2 32.57 -29.04 3.37
N LYS A 3 33.20 -28.53 2.30
CA LYS A 3 32.70 -27.35 1.56
C LYS A 3 31.32 -27.56 0.89
N LYS A 4 31.03 -28.77 0.41
CA LYS A 4 29.74 -29.10 -0.23
C LYS A 4 28.62 -29.29 0.80
N ILE A 5 28.96 -29.89 1.94
CA ILE A 5 28.05 -30.04 3.08
C ILE A 5 27.74 -28.66 3.66
N LEU A 6 28.75 -27.79 3.82
CA LEU A 6 28.58 -26.42 4.25
C LEU A 6 27.64 -25.63 3.32
N PHE A 7 27.83 -25.74 2.00
CA PHE A 7 26.98 -25.07 1.03
C PHE A 7 25.52 -25.54 1.11
N PHE A 8 25.29 -26.85 1.23
CA PHE A 8 23.94 -27.38 1.41
C PHE A 8 23.30 -26.88 2.72
N PHE A 9 24.07 -26.85 3.80
CA PHE A 9 23.60 -26.35 5.09
C PHE A 9 23.23 -24.86 5.03
N ILE A 10 24.06 -24.03 4.38
CA ILE A 10 23.78 -22.61 4.15
C ILE A 10 22.52 -22.44 3.29
N PHE A 11 22.36 -23.23 2.23
CA PHE A 11 21.19 -23.17 1.35
C PHE A 11 19.90 -23.57 2.09
N THR A 12 19.95 -24.61 2.92
CA THR A 12 18.81 -25.03 3.74
C THR A 12 18.45 -23.95 4.77
N ILE A 13 19.44 -23.36 5.45
CA ILE A 13 19.19 -22.26 6.40
C ILE A 13 18.56 -21.05 5.70
N LEU A 14 19.04 -20.68 4.51
CA LEU A 14 18.48 -19.59 3.73
C LEU A 14 17.07 -19.88 3.20
N SER A 15 16.73 -21.15 2.96
CA SER A 15 15.42 -21.56 2.46
C SER A 15 14.36 -21.69 3.57
N LEU A 16 14.77 -21.78 4.83
CA LEU A 16 13.88 -21.93 5.99
C LEU A 16 13.36 -20.59 6.53
N THR A 17 13.79 -19.45 5.99
CA THR A 17 13.27 -18.16 6.42
C THR A 17 11.84 -17.97 5.90
N TYR A 18 10.85 -18.18 6.78
CA TYR A 18 9.47 -17.81 6.54
C TYR A 18 9.37 -16.28 6.40
N VAL A 19 9.24 -15.80 5.16
CA VAL A 19 8.93 -14.40 4.90
C VAL A 19 7.42 -14.21 5.10
N TYR A 20 7.04 -13.71 6.27
CA TYR A 20 5.65 -13.28 6.51
C TYR A 20 5.45 -11.93 5.81
N ALA A 21 4.72 -11.94 4.69
CA ALA A 21 4.39 -10.72 3.96
C ALA A 21 3.02 -10.22 4.41
N THR A 22 3.01 -9.10 5.13
CA THR A 22 1.77 -8.41 5.50
C THR A 22 1.15 -7.72 4.29
N GLN A 23 -0.13 -7.96 4.04
CA GLN A 23 -0.90 -7.30 3.00
C GLN A 23 -1.63 -6.08 3.56
N LEU A 24 -1.38 -4.91 2.97
CA LEU A 24 -2.09 -3.66 3.24
C LEU A 24 -2.64 -3.10 1.94
N GLY A 25 -3.89 -2.65 1.97
CA GLY A 25 -4.59 -2.06 0.85
C GLY A 25 -5.41 -0.85 1.29
N ILE A 26 -5.55 0.12 0.39
CA ILE A 26 -6.44 1.27 0.59
C ILE A 26 -7.21 1.52 -0.70
N SER A 27 -8.49 1.84 -0.57
CA SER A 27 -9.37 2.10 -1.70
C SER A 27 -10.37 3.23 -1.37
N PRO A 28 -10.57 4.21 -2.26
CA PRO A 28 -9.87 4.40 -3.53
C PRO A 28 -8.41 4.87 -3.32
N GLY A 29 -7.58 4.76 -4.37
CA GLY A 29 -6.19 5.23 -4.33
C GLY A 29 -6.02 6.75 -4.43
N ASN A 30 -7.08 7.48 -4.80
CA ASN A 30 -7.11 8.94 -4.80
C ASN A 30 -8.48 9.43 -4.28
N LEU A 31 -8.48 10.57 -3.57
CA LEU A 31 -9.69 11.28 -3.14
C LEU A 31 -9.68 12.69 -3.72
N ASP A 32 -10.75 13.03 -4.44
CA ASP A 32 -10.92 14.35 -5.04
C ASP A 32 -11.95 15.17 -4.26
N PHE A 33 -11.51 16.33 -3.77
CA PHE A 33 -12.30 17.30 -3.03
C PHE A 33 -12.55 18.52 -3.91
N LYS A 34 -13.81 18.95 -3.96
CA LYS A 34 -14.23 20.20 -4.61
C LYS A 34 -15.17 20.93 -3.67
N GLY A 35 -14.88 22.20 -3.39
CA GLY A 35 -15.75 23.01 -2.55
C GLY A 35 -15.25 24.43 -2.39
N LYS A 36 -15.72 25.08 -1.33
CA LYS A 36 -15.45 26.49 -1.05
C LYS A 36 -14.57 26.67 0.18
N ILE A 37 -13.98 27.85 0.30
CA ILE A 37 -13.27 28.28 1.51
C ILE A 37 -14.20 28.09 2.73
N ASN A 38 -13.66 27.55 3.82
CA ASN A 38 -14.35 27.23 5.07
C ASN A 38 -15.51 26.23 4.98
N GLU A 39 -15.75 25.63 3.81
CA GLU A 39 -16.67 24.50 3.68
C GLU A 39 -16.01 23.25 4.27
N ARG A 40 -16.78 22.44 5.01
CA ARG A 40 -16.34 21.13 5.51
C ARG A 40 -16.77 20.07 4.50
N ILE A 41 -15.80 19.40 3.88
CA ILE A 41 -16.05 18.40 2.83
C ILE A 41 -15.51 17.07 3.33
N CYS A 42 -16.34 16.02 3.33
CA CYS A 42 -15.96 14.70 3.82
C CYS A 42 -15.97 13.67 2.70
N LYS A 43 -15.03 12.72 2.75
CA LYS A 43 -14.94 11.60 1.82
C LYS A 43 -14.62 10.31 2.55
N ASP A 44 -15.26 9.24 2.10
CA ASP A 44 -15.02 7.89 2.56
C ASP A 44 -13.83 7.24 1.86
N PHE A 45 -13.12 6.41 2.59
CA PHE A 45 -12.14 5.46 2.06
C PHE A 45 -12.17 4.17 2.90
N ASN A 46 -11.56 3.12 2.37
CA ASN A 46 -11.54 1.80 2.98
C ASN A 46 -10.09 1.32 3.09
N ILE A 47 -9.70 0.88 4.28
CA ILE A 47 -8.40 0.24 4.52
C ILE A 47 -8.66 -1.26 4.63
N GLN A 48 -7.83 -2.06 3.97
CA GLN A 48 -7.85 -3.51 4.01
C GLN A 48 -6.51 -4.02 4.53
N SER A 49 -6.53 -5.02 5.40
CA SER A 49 -5.30 -5.66 5.86
C SER A 49 -5.54 -7.06 6.41
N ASP A 50 -4.54 -7.92 6.30
CA ASP A 50 -4.43 -9.16 7.08
C ASP A 50 -3.64 -8.95 8.40
N TYR A 51 -3.14 -7.73 8.63
CA TYR A 51 -2.45 -7.33 9.85
C TYR A 51 -3.44 -7.18 11.01
N ASN A 52 -3.09 -7.78 12.15
CA ASN A 52 -3.75 -7.54 13.42
C ASN A 52 -2.87 -6.66 14.30
N GLY A 53 -3.21 -5.38 14.41
CA GLY A 53 -2.45 -4.41 15.19
C GLY A 53 -2.87 -2.97 14.91
N ASN A 54 -2.06 -2.00 15.34
CA ASN A 54 -2.37 -0.59 15.17
C ASN A 54 -1.77 -0.01 13.87
N LEU A 55 -2.56 0.82 13.20
CA LEU A 55 -2.14 1.65 12.08
C LEU A 55 -2.15 3.12 12.53
N ILE A 56 -1.06 3.82 12.21
CA ILE A 56 -0.89 5.25 12.48
C ILE A 56 -0.97 6.00 11.15
N GLY A 57 -1.99 6.84 11.03
CA GLY A 57 -2.27 7.71 9.90
C GLY A 57 -1.61 9.06 10.04
N ASP A 58 -0.95 9.49 8.96
CA ASP A 58 -0.35 10.82 8.83
C ASP A 58 -0.79 11.48 7.53
N LEU A 59 -1.10 12.77 7.59
CA LEU A 59 -1.56 13.57 6.46
C LEU A 59 -0.56 14.68 6.19
N THR A 60 0.01 14.65 5.00
CA THR A 60 1.02 15.61 4.55
C THR A 60 0.66 16.21 3.19
N TRP A 61 1.21 17.37 2.90
CA TRP A 61 0.89 18.19 1.73
C TRP A 61 2.14 18.59 0.96
N LEU A 62 1.97 18.75 -0.35
CA LEU A 62 3.04 19.08 -1.28
C LEU A 62 3.63 20.47 -1.03
N LYS A 63 4.96 20.55 -0.88
CA LYS A 63 5.67 21.82 -0.75
C LYS A 63 5.89 22.49 -2.12
N GLY A 64 5.35 23.70 -2.28
CA GLY A 64 5.56 24.52 -3.49
C GLY A 64 4.59 24.17 -4.63
N GLY A 65 3.42 24.81 -4.63
CA GLY A 65 2.25 24.56 -5.48
C GLY A 65 2.38 24.76 -7.00
N LYS A 66 3.58 24.65 -7.58
CA LYS A 66 3.79 24.73 -9.04
C LYS A 66 4.06 23.39 -9.72
N ARG A 67 4.23 22.32 -8.94
CA ARG A 67 4.48 20.98 -9.49
C ARG A 67 3.20 20.14 -9.43
N GLU A 68 2.31 20.37 -10.38
CA GLU A 68 1.11 19.53 -10.53
C GLU A 68 1.52 18.06 -10.80
N ASN A 69 0.78 17.09 -10.25
CA ASN A 69 0.90 15.65 -10.50
C ASN A 69 2.18 14.92 -10.03
N ILE A 70 2.94 15.44 -9.06
CA ILE A 70 4.08 14.68 -8.50
C ILE A 70 3.62 13.65 -7.48
N LYS A 71 3.61 12.37 -7.87
CA LYS A 71 3.38 11.22 -6.97
C LYS A 71 4.68 10.70 -6.36
N LYS A 72 5.40 11.56 -5.63
CA LYS A 72 6.63 11.21 -4.90
C LYS A 72 6.51 11.73 -3.47
N ILE A 73 6.41 10.81 -2.50
CA ILE A 73 6.09 11.11 -1.10
C ILE A 73 7.12 12.06 -0.45
N GLU A 74 8.38 12.03 -0.91
CA GLU A 74 9.47 12.90 -0.44
C GLU A 74 9.18 14.40 -0.56
N TYR A 75 8.28 14.81 -1.45
CA TYR A 75 7.89 16.22 -1.60
C TYR A 75 6.73 16.66 -0.70
N TYR A 76 6.08 15.70 -0.02
CA TYR A 76 4.95 15.95 0.88
C TYR A 76 5.50 16.11 2.30
N THR A 77 5.68 17.36 2.69
CA THR A 77 6.39 17.73 3.93
C THR A 77 5.64 18.73 4.78
N LEU A 78 4.56 19.32 4.24
CA LEU A 78 3.77 20.32 4.95
C LEU A 78 2.61 19.64 5.70
N TYR A 79 2.39 20.02 6.94
CA TYR A 79 1.22 19.63 7.71
C TYR A 79 0.05 20.57 7.45
N SER A 80 -1.18 20.07 7.63
CA SER A 80 -2.40 20.83 7.32
C SER A 80 -2.45 22.20 8.03
N ASN A 81 -2.03 22.25 9.29
CA ASN A 81 -2.01 23.48 10.09
C ASN A 81 -1.03 24.54 9.56
N GLU A 82 0.03 24.14 8.86
CA GLU A 82 1.02 25.06 8.28
C GLU A 82 0.50 25.78 7.03
N ILE A 83 -0.55 25.24 6.40
CA ILE A 83 -1.12 25.75 5.14
C ILE A 83 -2.61 26.09 5.25
N GLY A 84 -3.11 26.31 6.48
CA GLY A 84 -4.48 26.76 6.70
C GLY A 84 -5.55 25.71 6.39
N ILE A 85 -5.20 24.42 6.49
CA ILE A 85 -6.13 23.31 6.32
C ILE A 85 -6.49 22.75 7.71
N ARG A 86 -7.79 22.57 7.94
CA ARG A 86 -8.33 21.85 9.08
C ARG A 86 -8.72 20.45 8.62
N ASP A 87 -8.01 19.43 9.11
CA ASP A 87 -8.31 18.02 8.88
C ASP A 87 -8.94 17.38 10.11
N ASP A 88 -9.86 16.45 9.86
CA ASP A 88 -10.50 15.62 10.87
C ASP A 88 -10.61 14.19 10.32
N PHE A 89 -9.81 13.29 10.91
CA PHE A 89 -9.81 11.86 10.61
C PHE A 89 -9.21 11.07 11.77
N ILE A 90 -9.49 9.76 11.80
CA ILE A 90 -8.97 8.85 12.82
C ILE A 90 -7.50 8.51 12.51
N LYS A 91 -6.57 9.05 13.29
CA LYS A 91 -5.13 8.80 13.13
C LYS A 91 -4.70 7.43 13.64
N ASP A 92 -5.26 6.95 14.74
CA ASP A 92 -4.93 5.63 15.30
C ASP A 92 -6.07 4.65 15.06
N ILE A 93 -5.79 3.58 14.32
CA ILE A 93 -6.75 2.54 13.98
C ILE A 93 -6.23 1.20 14.46
N THR A 94 -6.90 0.62 15.46
CA THR A 94 -6.71 -0.80 15.79
C THR A 94 -7.44 -1.67 14.76
N PHE A 95 -6.65 -2.37 13.94
CA PHE A 95 -7.14 -3.30 12.94
C PHE A 95 -7.40 -4.67 13.58
N LYS A 96 -8.68 -5.06 13.65
CA LYS A 96 -9.14 -6.38 14.14
C LYS A 96 -9.94 -7.18 13.10
N LYS A 97 -10.21 -6.58 11.94
CA LYS A 97 -11.06 -7.10 10.87
C LYS A 97 -10.40 -6.79 9.54
N ASN A 98 -10.57 -7.64 8.53
CA ASN A 98 -9.86 -7.52 7.26
C ASN A 98 -10.12 -6.22 6.47
N SER A 99 -11.16 -5.45 6.82
CA SER A 99 -11.55 -4.22 6.12
C SER A 99 -12.22 -3.24 7.07
N LEU A 100 -11.86 -1.96 7.00
CA LEU A 100 -12.45 -0.86 7.77
C LEU A 100 -12.74 0.34 6.87
N LYS A 101 -14.01 0.74 6.84
CA LYS A 101 -14.45 2.01 6.24
C LYS A 101 -14.14 3.16 7.19
N LYS A 102 -13.54 4.23 6.67
CA LYS A 102 -13.12 5.43 7.38
C LYS A 102 -13.50 6.66 6.56
N GLU A 103 -13.55 7.81 7.24
CA GLU A 103 -13.87 9.09 6.65
C GLU A 103 -12.76 10.09 6.97
N ILE A 104 -12.49 10.99 6.04
CA ILE A 104 -11.67 12.17 6.23
C ILE A 104 -12.46 13.42 5.83
N CYS A 105 -12.50 14.39 6.73
CA CYS A 105 -13.11 15.68 6.50
C CYS A 105 -12.04 16.77 6.43
N LEU A 106 -12.13 17.63 5.43
CA LEU A 106 -11.19 18.73 5.21
C LEU A 106 -11.94 20.06 5.11
N SER A 107 -11.31 21.13 5.60
CA SER A 107 -11.75 22.51 5.41
C SER A 107 -10.54 23.42 5.20
N PHE A 108 -10.65 24.36 4.26
CA PHE A 108 -9.53 25.14 3.75
C PHE A 108 -9.78 26.62 4.00
N SER A 109 -8.79 27.36 4.52
CA SER A 109 -8.91 28.81 4.75
C SER A 109 -8.63 29.66 3.52
N GLU A 110 -7.94 29.09 2.52
CA GLU A 110 -7.53 29.78 1.30
C GLU A 110 -8.03 29.04 0.04
N PRO A 111 -8.28 29.76 -1.07
CA PRO A 111 -8.61 29.13 -2.35
C PRO A 111 -7.35 28.62 -3.04
N GLY A 112 -7.46 27.54 -3.79
CA GLY A 112 -6.34 26.99 -4.53
C GLY A 112 -6.50 25.52 -4.89
N LYS A 113 -5.46 24.99 -5.55
CA LYS A 113 -5.27 23.56 -5.76
C LYS A 113 -4.30 23.02 -4.73
N TYR A 114 -4.69 21.97 -4.01
CA TYR A 114 -3.88 21.32 -2.99
C TYR A 114 -3.68 19.86 -3.34
N ASN A 115 -2.46 19.36 -3.13
CA ASN A 115 -2.12 17.95 -3.30
C ASN A 115 -1.62 17.42 -1.96
N GLY A 116 -2.31 16.42 -1.41
CA GLY A 116 -2.01 15.77 -0.15
C GLY A 116 -1.75 14.27 -0.31
N ALA A 117 -1.18 13.68 0.74
CA ALA A 117 -0.96 12.25 0.86
C ALA A 117 -1.36 11.83 2.28
N LEU A 118 -2.33 10.92 2.38
CA LEU A 118 -2.71 10.28 3.62
C LEU A 118 -2.05 8.90 3.67
N VAL A 119 -1.18 8.66 4.64
CA VAL A 119 -0.40 7.43 4.76
C VAL A 119 -0.67 6.78 6.11
N TYR A 120 -1.11 5.53 6.10
CA TYR A 120 -1.18 4.68 7.28
C TYR A 120 0.01 3.74 7.32
N LYS A 121 0.70 3.69 8.46
CA LYS A 121 1.83 2.80 8.72
C LYS A 121 1.50 1.88 9.88
N THR A 122 1.95 0.64 9.82
CA THR A 122 1.89 -0.24 10.99
C THR A 122 2.80 0.30 12.10
N GLN A 123 2.35 0.25 13.34
CA GLN A 123 3.14 0.71 14.48
C GLN A 123 4.43 -0.11 14.66
N ASP A 124 4.38 -1.42 14.45
CA ASP A 124 5.47 -2.36 14.77
C ASP A 124 6.24 -2.86 13.53
N SER A 125 5.98 -2.30 12.35
CA SER A 125 6.63 -2.73 11.10
C SER A 125 6.82 -1.57 10.11
N TYR A 126 7.60 -1.79 9.05
CA TYR A 126 7.84 -0.81 7.99
C TYR A 126 6.75 -0.78 6.91
N ALA A 127 5.72 -1.61 7.04
CA ALA A 127 4.64 -1.67 6.07
C ALA A 127 3.73 -0.43 6.17
N GLY A 128 3.33 0.11 5.02
CA GLY A 128 2.43 1.25 4.97
C GLY A 128 1.66 1.30 3.66
N VAL A 129 0.51 1.96 3.71
CA VAL A 129 -0.38 2.16 2.58
C VAL A 129 -0.94 3.58 2.63
N GLY A 130 -1.17 4.18 1.48
CA GLY A 130 -1.68 5.55 1.44
C GLY A 130 -2.48 5.86 0.19
N LEU A 131 -3.23 6.95 0.27
CA LEU A 131 -4.01 7.50 -0.82
C LEU A 131 -3.57 8.93 -1.11
N TRP A 132 -3.75 9.34 -2.36
CA TRP A 132 -3.51 10.72 -2.77
C TRP A 132 -4.77 11.56 -2.55
N ILE A 133 -4.61 12.82 -2.18
CA ILE A 133 -5.71 13.77 -2.01
C ILE A 133 -5.48 14.91 -2.99
N ASN A 134 -6.48 15.20 -3.82
CA ASN A 134 -6.50 16.39 -4.65
C ASN A 134 -7.66 17.26 -4.18
N ALA A 135 -7.41 18.54 -3.92
CA ALA A 135 -8.45 19.47 -3.54
C ALA A 135 -8.44 20.72 -4.41
N GLU A 136 -9.61 21.10 -4.91
CA GLU A 136 -9.85 22.34 -5.67
C GLU A 136 -10.84 23.21 -4.89
N ILE A 137 -10.32 24.30 -4.31
CA ILE A 137 -11.06 25.17 -3.41
C ILE A 137 -11.27 26.53 -4.06
N ASN A 138 -12.54 26.89 -4.19
CA ASN A 138 -12.96 28.13 -4.82
C ASN A 138 -13.32 29.20 -3.78
N LYS A 139 -13.06 30.46 -4.13
CA LYS A 139 -13.60 31.60 -3.40
C LYS A 139 -15.11 31.67 -3.63
N GLU A 140 -15.87 32.01 -2.58
CA GLU A 140 -17.32 32.22 -2.71
C GLU A 140 -17.64 33.16 -3.89
N GLY A 141 -18.60 32.78 -4.73
CA GLY A 141 -19.06 33.58 -5.87
C GLY A 141 -18.45 33.24 -7.23
N LYS A 142 -17.44 32.37 -7.33
CA LYS A 142 -16.98 31.82 -8.62
C LYS A 142 -17.59 30.42 -8.85
N LYS A 143 -18.66 30.34 -9.65
CA LYS A 143 -19.11 29.07 -10.25
C LYS A 143 -18.08 28.64 -11.28
N ASN A 144 -17.37 27.54 -11.04
CA ASN A 144 -16.57 26.89 -12.08
C ASN A 144 -17.53 26.22 -13.08
N SER A 145 -17.95 26.96 -14.10
CA SER A 145 -18.49 26.41 -15.34
C SER A 145 -17.34 25.84 -16.17
N GLY A 146 -16.76 24.75 -15.66
CA GLY A 146 -15.69 23.98 -16.30
C GLY A 146 -16.02 22.50 -16.18
N LEU A 147 -16.91 22.04 -17.06
CA LEU A 147 -17.18 20.64 -17.31
C LEU A 147 -15.90 19.99 -17.87
N GLU A 148 -15.02 19.50 -17.01
CA GLU A 148 -14.01 18.54 -17.42
C GLU A 148 -14.63 17.14 -17.39
N LYS A 149 -15.17 16.76 -18.55
CA LYS A 149 -15.31 15.36 -18.96
C LYS A 149 -13.92 14.72 -18.87
N ILE A 150 -13.77 13.72 -18.01
CA ILE A 150 -12.78 12.66 -18.22
C ILE A 150 -13.55 11.37 -18.42
N THR A 151 -13.87 11.14 -19.69
CA THR A 151 -14.05 9.82 -20.28
C THR A 151 -12.74 9.04 -20.16
N GLY A 152 -12.77 7.78 -19.73
CA GLY A 152 -11.62 6.91 -19.94
C GLY A 152 -11.49 5.71 -19.03
N LEU A 153 -12.07 4.59 -19.48
CA LEU A 153 -11.50 3.25 -19.37
C LEU A 153 -11.27 2.69 -17.96
N SER A 154 -12.34 2.17 -17.35
CA SER A 154 -12.19 1.03 -16.43
C SER A 154 -11.74 -0.19 -17.25
N LEU A 155 -10.43 -0.41 -17.33
CA LEU A 155 -9.86 -1.71 -17.59
C LEU A 155 -10.25 -2.62 -16.41
N LEU A 156 -11.43 -3.24 -16.51
CA LEU A 156 -11.73 -4.47 -15.79
C LEU A 156 -10.81 -5.56 -16.35
N GLY A 157 -9.57 -5.56 -15.88
CA GLY A 157 -8.68 -6.70 -15.97
C GLY A 157 -9.32 -7.86 -15.21
N ILE A 158 -9.95 -8.75 -15.97
CA ILE A 158 -9.92 -10.21 -15.82
C ILE A 158 -9.77 -10.66 -14.35
N GLY A 159 -10.90 -10.76 -13.66
CA GLY A 159 -11.04 -11.63 -12.50
C GLY A 159 -10.98 -13.09 -12.93
N SER A 160 -9.78 -13.57 -13.27
CA SER A 160 -9.50 -15.00 -13.37
C SER A 160 -9.58 -15.58 -11.96
N ASN A 161 -10.75 -16.10 -11.63
CA ASN A 161 -10.94 -17.02 -10.53
C ASN A 161 -10.08 -18.26 -10.82
N GLY A 162 -8.94 -18.36 -10.14
CA GLY A 162 -7.96 -19.40 -10.39
C GLY A 162 -6.82 -19.31 -9.41
N ASN A 163 -7.04 -19.83 -8.20
CA ASN A 163 -5.97 -20.18 -7.28
C ASN A 163 -5.10 -21.29 -7.93
N LYS A 164 -4.18 -20.90 -8.82
CA LYS A 164 -3.32 -21.80 -9.61
C LYS A 164 -1.85 -21.77 -9.21
N ASN A 165 -1.51 -21.14 -8.09
CA ASN A 165 -0.11 -21.06 -7.67
C ASN A 165 0.29 -22.18 -6.68
N ASN A 166 -0.65 -22.79 -5.95
CA ASN A 166 -0.33 -23.88 -5.02
C ASN A 166 0.15 -25.17 -5.71
N LEU A 167 -0.30 -25.43 -6.93
CA LEU A 167 0.03 -26.68 -7.64
C LEU A 167 1.47 -26.65 -8.19
N ILE A 168 1.95 -25.48 -8.62
CA ILE A 168 3.33 -25.31 -9.09
C ILE A 168 4.30 -25.44 -7.92
N TYR A 169 4.01 -24.81 -6.76
CA TYR A 169 4.88 -24.93 -5.58
C TYR A 169 4.91 -26.36 -5.02
N PHE A 170 3.79 -27.07 -5.04
CA PHE A 170 3.74 -28.48 -4.61
C PHE A 170 4.60 -29.38 -5.51
N VAL A 171 4.47 -29.23 -6.83
CA VAL A 171 5.27 -29.98 -7.82
C VAL A 171 6.75 -29.65 -7.70
N PHE A 172 7.10 -28.38 -7.50
CA PHE A 172 8.50 -27.96 -7.33
C PHE A 172 9.11 -28.51 -6.04
N SER A 173 8.34 -28.63 -4.95
CA SER A 173 8.84 -29.23 -3.71
C SER A 173 9.09 -30.74 -3.85
N LEU A 174 8.19 -31.44 -4.57
CA LEU A 174 8.29 -32.88 -4.81
C LEU A 174 9.49 -33.24 -5.70
N THR A 175 9.76 -32.44 -6.74
CA THR A 175 10.94 -32.64 -7.58
C THR A 175 12.23 -32.38 -6.82
N LEU A 176 12.26 -31.39 -5.92
CA LEU A 176 13.43 -31.08 -5.10
C LEU A 176 13.74 -32.21 -4.10
N ILE A 177 12.72 -32.76 -3.44
CA ILE A 177 12.86 -33.92 -2.54
C ILE A 177 13.39 -35.13 -3.33
N PHE A 178 12.81 -35.43 -4.49
CA PHE A 178 13.25 -36.56 -5.31
C PHE A 178 14.72 -36.43 -5.73
N LEU A 179 15.15 -35.22 -6.09
CA LEU A 179 16.55 -34.94 -6.46
C LEU A 179 17.50 -35.14 -5.28
N THR A 180 17.09 -34.76 -4.06
CA THR A 180 17.89 -35.00 -2.85
C THR A 180 18.03 -36.50 -2.51
N ILE A 181 16.96 -37.29 -2.73
CA ILE A 181 17.00 -38.76 -2.53
C ILE A 181 17.92 -39.42 -3.57
N LEU A 182 17.84 -39.01 -4.83
CA LEU A 182 18.74 -39.53 -5.88
C LEU A 182 20.20 -39.23 -5.59
N LEU A 183 20.50 -38.00 -5.17
CA LEU A 183 21.87 -37.59 -4.83
C LEU A 183 22.42 -38.36 -3.63
N THR A 184 21.61 -38.63 -2.60
CA THR A 184 22.04 -39.44 -1.45
C THR A 184 22.27 -40.90 -1.82
N LEU A 185 21.41 -41.51 -2.64
CA LEU A 185 21.59 -42.90 -3.11
C LEU A 185 22.86 -43.08 -3.96
N VAL A 186 23.16 -42.14 -4.86
CA VAL A 186 24.41 -42.15 -5.64
C VAL A 186 25.63 -42.03 -4.72
N PHE A 187 25.53 -41.23 -3.66
CA PHE A 187 26.61 -41.06 -2.69
C PHE A 187 26.85 -42.32 -1.86
N VAL A 188 25.80 -42.99 -1.37
CA VAL A 188 25.92 -44.24 -0.60
C VAL A 188 26.51 -45.36 -1.45
N ARG A 189 26.14 -45.46 -2.73
CA ARG A 189 26.71 -46.45 -3.65
C ARG A 189 28.22 -46.30 -3.85
N LYS A 190 28.73 -45.07 -3.89
CA LYS A 190 30.17 -44.81 -4.05
C LYS A 190 31.01 -45.06 -2.79
N VAL A 191 30.39 -45.24 -1.62
CA VAL A 191 31.08 -45.51 -0.35
C VAL A 191 31.20 -47.01 -0.06
N LYS A 192 30.41 -47.86 -0.74
CA LYS A 192 30.46 -49.33 -0.61
C LYS A 192 31.31 -50.04 -1.68
N VAL A 193 32.06 -49.28 -2.48
CA VAL A 193 33.09 -49.77 -3.41
C VAL A 193 34.43 -49.26 -2.93
#